data_AF-A0A5C7L5S1-F1
#
_entry.id   AF-A0A5C7L5S1-F1
#
_cell.length_a   1.000
_cell.length_b   1.000
_cell.length_c   1.000
_cell.angle_alpha   90.00
_cell.angle_beta   90.00
_cell.angle_gamma   90.00
#
_symmetry.space_group_name_H-M   'P 1'
#
loop_
_entity.id
_entity.type
_entity.pdbx_description
1 polymer ?
#
loop_
_entity_poly.entity_id
_entity_poly.type
_entity_poly.pdbx_seq_one_letter_code
_entity_poly.pdbx_strand_id
1 'polypeptide(L)'
;MKTRIRWWMLARLAMVAGLLGLIVLRGQPILKARTLPSRQVPASWPAPSYDFQDNPITAAGFALGRKLFYDASLSHDGSVSCGSCHQQFAAFAQLDHRVSHGIGGLNGKRNAPGLFNLAWQPQLMWDGAATHLETQPILPISNPLEMGESLADVVARLKMDPGYPRLFAAAFGTAEIDSQRVLRALAQFTGSLVSSHSRYDGYIAGEEKFSPEEVAGLALFRRQCAACHREPLFSDYSYRSNGLDAIPVDEGRAGVTARPEDRGLFRVPSLRNVALTPPYMHDGRYDSLEQVLDHYDHGIVASPALDPLLSKGIALNPQQRRELLSFLNTLSDTQFISDVRFSDPDATRAVEPSLASTVAAWFNRAGWTDADVDEIHRPTPAGSGPLADPKRQARPALQTTHVELVLAHEAQDLVVYADDAVTNAPLRGLNLSARIGDQLLKAVEVHEGDYRIPAEHIDFARPQALELGLRGDSFDEHVREILPAETQSAQPPTARHFRLRMSFAMILSLLAAMVWVTYRKYRDGLRS
;
A
#
# COMPACT_ATOMS: atom_id res chain seq x y z
N MET A 1 -34.92 -1.29 -48.10
CA MET A 1 -33.90 -2.27 -47.67
C MET A 1 -32.66 -1.64 -47.03
N LYS A 2 -32.02 -0.64 -47.66
CA LYS A 2 -30.79 0.01 -47.14
C LYS A 2 -30.93 0.73 -45.78
N THR A 3 -32.10 1.26 -45.45
CA THR A 3 -32.38 1.93 -44.17
C THR A 3 -32.51 0.97 -43.00
N ARG A 4 -33.17 -0.19 -43.19
CA ARG A 4 -33.26 -1.23 -42.15
C ARG A 4 -31.88 -1.80 -41.81
N ILE A 5 -31.03 -2.06 -42.80
CA ILE A 5 -29.67 -2.59 -42.58
C ILE A 5 -28.80 -1.61 -41.75
N ARG A 6 -28.94 -0.29 -41.97
CA ARG A 6 -28.24 0.74 -41.18
C ARG A 6 -28.67 0.75 -39.71
N TRP A 7 -29.95 0.62 -39.42
CA TRP A 7 -30.45 0.55 -38.04
C TRP A 7 -29.98 -0.72 -37.31
N TRP A 8 -29.94 -1.85 -38.00
CA TRP A 8 -29.40 -3.10 -37.46
C TRP A 8 -27.88 -3.02 -37.18
N MET A 9 -27.12 -2.34 -38.03
CA MET A 9 -25.68 -2.12 -37.79
C MET A 9 -25.43 -1.16 -36.62
N LEU A 10 -26.20 -0.08 -36.50
CA LEU A 10 -26.09 0.87 -35.38
C LEU A 10 -26.48 0.22 -34.04
N ALA A 11 -27.53 -0.59 -34.02
CA ALA A 11 -27.93 -1.33 -32.82
C ALA A 11 -26.85 -2.35 -32.37
N ARG A 12 -26.21 -3.04 -33.32
CA ARG A 12 -25.09 -3.95 -33.01
C ARG A 12 -23.86 -3.21 -32.52
N LEU A 13 -23.52 -2.06 -33.10
CA LEU A 13 -22.43 -1.20 -32.65
C LEU A 13 -22.66 -0.66 -31.24
N ALA A 14 -23.87 -0.21 -30.93
CA ALA A 14 -24.25 0.23 -29.58
C ALA A 14 -24.19 -0.91 -28.56
N MET A 15 -24.64 -2.12 -28.95
CA MET A 15 -24.56 -3.31 -28.09
C MET A 15 -23.11 -3.74 -27.84
N VAL A 16 -22.24 -3.71 -28.86
CA VAL A 16 -20.81 -4.01 -28.73
C VAL A 16 -20.09 -2.95 -27.89
N ALA A 17 -20.41 -1.66 -28.07
CA ALA A 17 -19.87 -0.59 -27.24
C ALA A 17 -20.35 -0.69 -25.77
N GLY A 18 -21.60 -1.07 -25.54
CA GLY A 18 -22.13 -1.35 -24.19
C GLY A 18 -21.46 -2.55 -23.53
N LEU A 19 -21.23 -3.63 -24.28
CA LEU A 19 -20.48 -4.81 -23.82
C LEU A 19 -19.01 -4.48 -23.51
N LEU A 20 -18.33 -3.71 -24.36
CA LEU A 20 -16.96 -3.24 -24.13
C LEU A 20 -16.88 -2.28 -22.93
N GLY A 21 -17.86 -1.38 -22.77
CA GLY A 21 -17.98 -0.53 -21.59
C GLY A 21 -18.15 -1.32 -20.29
N LEU A 22 -18.96 -2.39 -20.31
CA LEU A 22 -19.11 -3.32 -19.18
C LEU A 22 -17.81 -4.08 -18.85
N ILE A 23 -17.02 -4.45 -19.86
CA ILE A 23 -15.72 -5.12 -19.67
C ILE A 23 -14.69 -4.15 -19.06
N VAL A 24 -14.64 -2.90 -19.54
CA VAL A 24 -13.76 -1.85 -19.00
C VAL A 24 -14.18 -1.46 -17.57
N LEU A 25 -15.48 -1.42 -17.28
CA LEU A 25 -16.00 -1.15 -15.93
C LEU A 25 -15.68 -2.29 -14.95
N ARG A 26 -15.83 -3.56 -15.35
CA ARG A 26 -15.51 -4.74 -14.51
C ARG A 26 -14.03 -4.81 -14.08
N GLY A 27 -13.13 -4.19 -14.85
CA GLY A 27 -11.70 -4.11 -14.54
C GLY A 27 -11.28 -2.92 -13.67
N GLN A 28 -12.20 -2.01 -13.30
CA GLN A 28 -11.86 -0.85 -12.50
C GLN A 28 -11.49 -1.27 -11.07
N PRO A 29 -10.36 -0.79 -10.50
CA PRO A 29 -9.94 -1.11 -9.13
C PRO A 29 -11.04 -0.85 -8.08
N ILE A 30 -11.92 0.12 -8.36
CA ILE A 30 -13.08 0.50 -7.54
C ILE A 30 -14.09 -0.66 -7.37
N LEU A 31 -14.32 -1.47 -8.41
CA LEU A 31 -15.21 -2.64 -8.31
C LEU A 31 -14.55 -3.80 -7.57
N LYS A 32 -13.23 -4.01 -7.75
CA LYS A 32 -12.47 -5.02 -7.00
C LYS A 32 -12.46 -4.72 -5.50
N ALA A 33 -12.26 -3.45 -5.10
CA ALA A 33 -12.24 -3.02 -3.70
C ALA A 33 -13.55 -3.28 -2.93
N ARG A 34 -14.66 -3.60 -3.62
CA ARG A 34 -15.96 -3.95 -3.02
C ARG A 34 -16.23 -5.45 -2.97
N THR A 35 -15.30 -6.28 -3.43
CA THR A 35 -15.42 -7.74 -3.43
C THR A 35 -14.63 -8.35 -2.28
N LEU A 36 -15.10 -9.50 -1.79
CA LEU A 36 -14.33 -10.28 -0.83
C LEU A 36 -13.03 -10.80 -1.50
N PRO A 37 -11.91 -10.82 -0.76
CA PRO A 37 -10.71 -11.52 -1.21
C PRO A 37 -10.99 -13.02 -1.38
N SER A 38 -10.24 -13.65 -2.30
CA SER A 38 -10.26 -15.11 -2.42
C SER A 38 -9.72 -15.71 -1.13
N ARG A 39 -10.38 -16.75 -0.62
CA ARG A 39 -9.90 -17.54 0.53
C ARG A 39 -9.27 -18.85 0.12
N GLN A 40 -9.02 -19.05 -1.17
CA GLN A 40 -8.33 -20.23 -1.64
C GLN A 40 -6.87 -20.14 -1.17
N VAL A 41 -6.50 -21.09 -0.32
CA VAL A 41 -5.11 -21.32 0.07
C VAL A 41 -4.61 -22.59 -0.59
N PRO A 42 -3.29 -22.75 -0.75
CA PRO A 42 -2.71 -24.00 -1.25
C PRO A 42 -3.18 -25.20 -0.44
N ALA A 43 -3.52 -26.30 -1.12
CA ALA A 43 -4.05 -27.51 -0.48
C ALA A 43 -3.07 -28.17 0.51
N SER A 44 -1.79 -27.84 0.44
CA SER A 44 -0.75 -28.29 1.35
C SER A 44 -0.75 -27.59 2.71
N TRP A 45 -1.52 -26.51 2.87
CA TRP A 45 -1.61 -25.79 4.13
C TRP A 45 -2.44 -26.55 5.17
N PRO A 46 -2.09 -26.45 6.46
CA PRO A 46 -2.96 -26.95 7.51
C PRO A 46 -4.29 -26.19 7.54
N ALA A 47 -5.29 -26.77 8.17
CA ALA A 47 -6.50 -26.04 8.52
C ALA A 47 -6.16 -24.81 9.38
N PRO A 48 -6.88 -23.69 9.24
CA PRO A 48 -6.69 -22.53 10.10
C PRO A 48 -6.95 -22.89 11.58
N SER A 49 -6.20 -22.26 12.47
CA SER A 49 -6.38 -22.38 13.93
C SER A 49 -7.66 -21.67 14.40
N TYR A 50 -8.07 -20.62 13.68
CA TYR A 50 -9.28 -19.86 13.94
C TYR A 50 -10.44 -20.32 13.06
N ASP A 51 -11.61 -20.53 13.66
CA ASP A 51 -12.84 -20.91 12.96
C ASP A 51 -13.80 -19.72 12.80
N PHE A 52 -14.19 -19.43 11.56
CA PHE A 52 -15.15 -18.37 11.22
C PHE A 52 -16.62 -18.83 11.28
N GLN A 53 -16.94 -20.02 11.81
CA GLN A 53 -18.34 -20.48 11.93
C GLN A 53 -19.25 -19.49 12.67
N ASP A 54 -18.82 -18.97 13.83
CA ASP A 54 -19.61 -18.05 14.66
C ASP A 54 -19.52 -16.57 14.24
N ASN A 55 -18.57 -16.25 13.36
CA ASN A 55 -18.38 -14.93 12.76
C ASN A 55 -18.00 -15.05 11.27
N PRO A 56 -18.91 -15.52 10.39
CA PRO A 56 -18.58 -15.73 9.00
C PRO A 56 -18.15 -14.43 8.34
N ILE A 57 -17.00 -14.46 7.65
CA ILE A 57 -16.59 -13.30 6.86
C ILE A 57 -17.60 -13.07 5.74
N THR A 58 -18.27 -11.92 5.77
CA THR A 58 -19.20 -11.44 4.73
C THR A 58 -18.62 -10.23 4.01
N ALA A 59 -19.11 -9.91 2.82
CA ALA A 59 -18.63 -8.73 2.09
C ALA A 59 -18.87 -7.42 2.87
N ALA A 60 -20.01 -7.32 3.55
CA ALA A 60 -20.35 -6.16 4.36
C ALA A 60 -19.53 -6.09 5.65
N GLY A 61 -19.33 -7.21 6.34
CA GLY A 61 -18.49 -7.25 7.55
C GLY A 61 -17.01 -7.02 7.27
N PHE A 62 -16.47 -7.57 6.17
CA PHE A 62 -15.13 -7.25 5.68
C PHE A 62 -14.97 -5.75 5.38
N ALA A 63 -15.94 -5.15 4.66
CA ALA A 63 -15.88 -3.72 4.33
C ALA A 63 -15.99 -2.83 5.56
N LEU A 64 -16.83 -3.18 6.54
CA LEU A 64 -16.92 -2.49 7.83
C LEU A 64 -15.61 -2.63 8.61
N GLY A 65 -15.07 -3.84 8.72
CA GLY A 65 -13.78 -4.10 9.38
C GLY A 65 -12.63 -3.32 8.77
N ARG A 66 -12.56 -3.28 7.43
CA ARG A 66 -11.56 -2.47 6.71
C ARG A 66 -11.70 -0.99 7.03
N LYS A 67 -12.94 -0.46 7.05
CA LYS A 67 -13.15 0.94 7.42
C LYS A 67 -12.67 1.22 8.84
N LEU A 68 -13.03 0.36 9.80
CA LEU A 68 -12.61 0.51 11.20
C LEU A 68 -11.08 0.42 11.35
N PHE A 69 -10.42 -0.47 10.62
CA PHE A 69 -8.96 -0.64 10.66
C PHE A 69 -8.19 0.64 10.32
N TYR A 70 -8.68 1.42 9.36
CA TYR A 70 -8.07 2.69 8.95
C TYR A 70 -8.65 3.93 9.64
N ASP A 71 -9.66 3.77 10.50
CA ASP A 71 -10.33 4.90 11.15
C ASP A 71 -9.55 5.39 12.37
N ALA A 72 -8.83 6.50 12.20
CA ALA A 72 -8.04 7.11 13.27
C ALA A 72 -8.92 7.67 14.40
N SER A 73 -10.21 7.91 14.15
CA SER A 73 -11.13 8.33 15.22
C SER A 73 -11.30 7.27 16.30
N LEU A 74 -10.82 6.04 16.11
CA LEU A 74 -10.82 5.02 17.15
C LEU A 74 -9.77 5.24 18.25
N SER A 75 -8.75 6.07 18.03
CA SER A 75 -7.83 6.46 19.11
C SER A 75 -8.40 7.61 19.94
N HIS A 76 -7.84 7.78 21.14
CA HIS A 76 -8.26 8.80 22.10
C HIS A 76 -8.24 10.22 21.53
N ASP A 77 -7.19 10.55 20.78
CA ASP A 77 -6.95 11.88 20.20
C ASP A 77 -7.26 11.96 18.70
N GLY A 78 -7.75 10.87 18.09
CA GLY A 78 -8.05 10.80 16.67
C GLY A 78 -6.83 10.74 15.73
N SER A 79 -5.61 10.53 16.26
CA SER A 79 -4.36 10.61 15.47
C SER A 79 -3.83 9.26 14.95
N VAL A 80 -4.27 8.13 15.50
CA VAL A 80 -3.71 6.79 15.24
C VAL A 80 -4.82 5.82 14.83
N SER A 81 -4.58 5.04 13.78
CA SER A 81 -5.43 3.92 13.36
C SER A 81 -4.64 2.62 13.41
N CYS A 82 -5.27 1.47 13.16
CA CYS A 82 -4.50 0.23 12.99
C CYS A 82 -3.57 0.37 11.77
N GLY A 83 -4.06 1.00 10.70
CA GLY A 83 -3.32 1.23 9.45
C GLY A 83 -2.14 2.20 9.55
N SER A 84 -2.04 3.03 10.59
CA SER A 84 -0.85 3.88 10.79
C SER A 84 0.37 3.09 11.28
N CYS A 85 0.15 1.96 11.97
CA CYS A 85 1.19 1.05 12.47
C CYS A 85 1.31 -0.25 11.68
N HIS A 86 0.32 -0.58 10.86
CA HIS A 86 0.26 -1.81 10.07
C HIS A 86 0.07 -1.44 8.59
N GLN A 87 1.19 -1.12 7.93
CA GLN A 87 1.25 -0.56 6.59
C GLN A 87 1.15 -1.65 5.52
N GLN A 88 0.15 -1.56 4.64
CA GLN A 88 -0.12 -2.59 3.64
C GLN A 88 1.11 -2.97 2.78
N PHE A 89 1.87 -1.97 2.32
CA PHE A 89 3.02 -2.18 1.44
C PHE A 89 4.15 -2.97 2.14
N ALA A 90 4.24 -2.87 3.48
CA ALA A 90 5.17 -3.61 4.32
C ALA A 90 4.53 -4.89 4.87
N ALA A 91 3.64 -5.54 4.11
CA ALA A 91 2.86 -6.70 4.55
C ALA A 91 2.16 -6.49 5.91
N PHE A 92 1.67 -5.27 6.14
CA PHE A 92 1.05 -4.82 7.39
C PHE A 92 1.99 -4.83 8.60
N ALA A 93 3.31 -4.77 8.41
CA ALA A 93 4.27 -4.37 9.45
C ALA A 93 4.44 -2.84 9.46
N GLN A 94 5.32 -2.34 10.33
CA GLN A 94 5.76 -0.93 10.30
C GLN A 94 7.20 -0.84 9.82
N LEU A 95 7.45 -0.16 8.69
CA LEU A 95 8.78 -0.13 8.07
C LEU A 95 9.67 1.02 8.57
N ASP A 96 9.05 2.15 8.90
CA ASP A 96 9.74 3.42 9.20
C ASP A 96 10.08 3.60 10.70
N HIS A 97 9.84 2.59 11.53
CA HIS A 97 10.05 2.68 12.97
C HIS A 97 10.52 1.36 13.59
N ARG A 98 11.50 1.43 14.50
CA ARG A 98 11.91 0.29 15.34
C ARG A 98 10.76 -0.22 16.21
N VAL A 99 10.06 0.71 16.85
CA VAL A 99 8.84 0.45 17.64
C VAL A 99 7.77 1.45 17.23
N SER A 100 6.50 1.04 17.24
CA SER A 100 5.40 1.90 16.81
C SER A 100 5.29 3.17 17.65
N HIS A 101 4.86 4.26 17.02
CA HIS A 101 4.46 5.50 17.71
C HIS A 101 2.94 5.55 17.86
N GLY A 102 2.45 5.69 19.09
CA GLY A 102 1.03 5.86 19.40
C GLY A 102 0.61 7.32 19.57
N ILE A 103 -0.51 7.51 20.27
CA ILE A 103 -1.07 8.83 20.59
C ILE A 103 -0.02 9.75 21.23
N GLY A 104 -0.07 11.04 20.88
CA GLY A 104 0.92 12.03 21.34
C GLY A 104 2.37 11.75 20.92
N GLY A 105 2.61 10.83 19.97
CA GLY A 105 3.96 10.43 19.54
C GLY A 105 4.70 9.57 20.57
N LEU A 106 3.98 8.87 21.45
CA LEU A 106 4.56 8.00 22.46
C LEU A 106 5.13 6.73 21.82
N ASN A 107 6.32 6.32 22.25
CA ASN A 107 6.93 5.08 21.78
C ASN A 107 6.28 3.87 22.46
N GLY A 108 5.88 2.89 21.64
CA GLY A 108 5.54 1.56 22.08
C GLY A 108 6.77 0.78 22.57
N LYS A 109 6.54 -0.47 22.95
CA LYS A 109 7.60 -1.35 23.48
C LYS A 109 8.20 -2.30 22.45
N ARG A 110 7.48 -2.55 21.36
CA ARG A 110 7.80 -3.59 20.39
C ARG A 110 7.61 -3.10 18.97
N ASN A 111 8.34 -3.72 18.05
CA ASN A 111 8.12 -3.62 16.62
C ASN A 111 6.73 -4.17 16.26
N ALA A 112 6.05 -3.52 15.31
CA ALA A 112 4.73 -3.94 14.83
C ALA A 112 4.89 -5.15 13.88
N PRO A 113 4.45 -6.36 14.26
CA PRO A 113 4.58 -7.51 13.39
C PRO A 113 3.67 -7.38 12.17
N GLY A 114 4.08 -7.97 11.05
CA GLY A 114 3.23 -8.08 9.86
C GLY A 114 1.90 -8.78 10.14
N LEU A 115 0.82 -8.26 9.55
CA LEU A 115 -0.52 -8.85 9.64
C LEU A 115 -0.86 -9.62 8.38
N PHE A 116 -0.51 -10.91 8.38
CA PHE A 116 -0.89 -11.86 7.34
C PHE A 116 -1.06 -13.25 7.93
N ASN A 117 -1.94 -14.04 7.30
CA ASN A 117 -2.22 -15.43 7.67
C ASN A 117 -2.60 -15.59 9.15
N LEU A 118 -3.24 -14.58 9.75
CA LEU A 118 -3.55 -14.55 11.18
C LEU A 118 -4.46 -15.70 11.60
N ALA A 119 -5.34 -16.16 10.71
CA ALA A 119 -6.23 -17.29 10.98
C ALA A 119 -5.49 -18.62 11.25
N TRP A 120 -4.23 -18.76 10.83
CA TRP A 120 -3.40 -19.95 11.12
C TRP A 120 -2.58 -19.82 12.39
N GLN A 121 -2.50 -18.63 12.99
CA GLN A 121 -1.70 -18.39 14.18
C GLN A 121 -2.52 -18.80 15.42
N PRO A 122 -2.07 -19.77 16.23
CA PRO A 122 -2.83 -20.23 17.40
C PRO A 122 -2.88 -19.19 18.52
N GLN A 123 -1.87 -18.33 18.57
CA GLN A 123 -1.77 -17.17 19.45
C GLN A 123 -1.16 -16.00 18.67
N LEU A 124 -1.60 -14.79 19.00
CA LEU A 124 -1.27 -13.52 18.37
C LEU A 124 -0.37 -12.69 19.30
N MET A 125 0.19 -11.60 18.77
CA MET A 125 1.25 -10.79 19.39
C MET A 125 2.59 -11.54 19.48
N TRP A 126 3.64 -10.84 19.92
CA TRP A 126 4.97 -11.40 20.12
C TRP A 126 5.06 -12.37 21.31
N ASP A 127 4.20 -12.21 22.32
CA ASP A 127 4.21 -12.96 23.59
C ASP A 127 3.04 -13.94 23.74
N GLY A 128 2.07 -13.91 22.81
CA GLY A 128 0.88 -14.75 22.84
C GLY A 128 -0.29 -14.20 23.64
N ALA A 129 -0.32 -12.90 23.92
CA ALA A 129 -1.34 -12.27 24.76
C ALA A 129 -2.78 -12.42 24.25
N ALA A 130 -2.99 -12.62 22.94
CA ALA A 130 -4.31 -12.81 22.35
C ALA A 130 -4.44 -14.19 21.70
N THR A 131 -5.56 -14.87 21.94
CA THR A 131 -5.84 -16.22 21.40
C THR A 131 -6.90 -16.22 20.30
N HIS A 132 -7.58 -15.08 20.10
CA HIS A 132 -8.65 -14.92 19.11
C HIS A 132 -8.51 -13.59 18.37
N LEU A 133 -8.91 -13.57 17.10
CA LEU A 133 -8.89 -12.36 16.26
C LEU A 133 -9.74 -11.23 16.84
N GLU A 134 -10.87 -11.54 17.49
CA GLU A 134 -11.71 -10.53 18.15
C GLU A 134 -11.05 -9.91 19.38
N THR A 135 -10.18 -10.64 20.07
CA THR A 135 -9.56 -10.17 21.31
C THR A 135 -8.31 -9.35 21.07
N GLN A 136 -7.64 -9.55 19.93
CA GLN A 136 -6.39 -8.87 19.65
C GLN A 136 -6.55 -7.34 19.56
N PRO A 137 -7.57 -6.76 18.88
CA PRO A 137 -7.71 -5.32 18.77
C PRO A 137 -7.95 -4.60 20.11
N ILE A 138 -8.39 -5.32 21.16
CA ILE A 138 -8.57 -4.72 22.49
C ILE A 138 -7.23 -4.23 23.04
N LEU A 139 -6.13 -4.95 22.77
CA LEU A 139 -4.80 -4.63 23.25
C LEU A 139 -4.30 -3.26 22.74
N PRO A 140 -4.21 -3.00 21.40
CA PRO A 140 -3.78 -1.69 20.89
C PRO A 140 -4.80 -0.58 21.21
N ILE A 141 -6.11 -0.88 21.18
CA ILE A 141 -7.15 0.11 21.52
C ILE A 141 -6.93 0.65 22.94
N SER A 142 -6.76 -0.25 23.92
CA SER A 142 -6.65 0.12 25.34
C SER A 142 -5.25 0.52 25.80
N ASN A 143 -4.20 0.25 25.02
CA ASN A 143 -2.84 0.58 25.43
C ASN A 143 -2.61 2.11 25.38
N PRO A 144 -2.23 2.76 26.49
CA PRO A 144 -1.99 4.21 26.54
C PRO A 144 -0.79 4.68 25.69
N LEU A 145 0.08 3.75 25.28
CA LEU A 145 1.20 4.03 24.37
C LEU A 145 0.86 3.79 22.89
N GLU A 146 -0.36 3.33 22.59
CA GLU A 146 -0.83 3.03 21.24
C GLU A 146 -2.05 3.91 20.93
N MET A 147 -3.28 3.42 21.13
CA MET A 147 -4.49 4.19 20.82
C MET A 147 -5.12 4.86 22.06
N GLY A 148 -4.80 4.38 23.27
CA GLY A 148 -5.17 4.97 24.56
C GLY A 148 -6.67 5.17 24.81
N GLU A 149 -7.53 4.34 24.23
CA GLU A 149 -8.98 4.50 24.22
C GLU A 149 -9.72 3.34 24.90
N SER A 150 -10.93 3.58 25.40
CA SER A 150 -11.81 2.53 25.88
C SER A 150 -12.74 1.99 24.77
N LEU A 151 -13.06 0.69 24.80
CA LEU A 151 -14.06 0.13 23.87
C LEU A 151 -15.43 0.79 24.01
N ALA A 152 -15.78 1.27 25.21
CA ALA A 152 -17.04 1.96 25.45
C ALA A 152 -17.09 3.31 24.71
N ASP A 153 -16.00 4.06 24.76
CA ASP A 153 -15.87 5.36 24.09
C ASP A 153 -15.77 5.20 22.56
N VAL A 154 -15.06 4.17 22.08
CA VAL A 154 -15.10 3.76 20.67
C VAL A 154 -16.55 3.53 20.21
N VAL A 155 -17.32 2.72 20.94
CA VAL A 155 -18.72 2.43 20.58
C VAL A 155 -19.57 3.70 20.62
N ALA A 156 -19.39 4.56 21.62
CA ALA A 156 -20.12 5.84 21.71
C ALA A 156 -19.80 6.74 20.51
N ARG A 157 -18.53 6.84 20.11
CA ARG A 157 -18.09 7.63 18.96
C ARG A 157 -18.67 7.10 17.64
N LEU A 158 -18.63 5.78 17.44
CA LEU A 158 -19.22 5.13 16.27
C LEU A 158 -20.75 5.34 16.18
N LYS A 159 -21.46 5.42 17.31
CA LYS A 159 -22.90 5.74 17.33
C LYS A 159 -23.21 7.20 16.95
N MET A 160 -22.28 8.12 17.22
CA MET A 160 -22.45 9.54 16.87
C MET A 160 -22.16 9.84 15.41
N ASP A 161 -21.37 9.00 14.74
CA ASP A 161 -21.13 9.12 13.30
C ASP A 161 -22.34 8.58 12.50
N PRO A 162 -22.97 9.39 11.64
CA PRO A 162 -24.19 9.01 10.93
C PRO A 162 -23.98 7.93 9.85
N GLY A 163 -22.74 7.65 9.46
CA GLY A 163 -22.38 6.65 8.46
C GLY A 163 -22.33 5.22 9.02
N TYR A 164 -21.89 5.06 10.27
CA TYR A 164 -21.66 3.74 10.86
C TYR A 164 -22.92 2.90 11.09
N PRO A 165 -24.05 3.42 11.62
CA PRO A 165 -25.25 2.61 11.83
C PRO A 165 -25.71 1.85 10.57
N ARG A 166 -25.60 2.48 9.39
CA ARG A 166 -25.91 1.83 8.10
C ARG A 166 -24.93 0.71 7.76
N LEU A 167 -23.64 0.88 8.05
CA LEU A 167 -22.62 -0.13 7.80
C LEU A 167 -22.79 -1.34 8.73
N PHE A 168 -23.13 -1.12 10.00
CA PHE A 168 -23.47 -2.19 10.94
C PHE A 168 -24.74 -2.93 10.51
N ALA A 169 -25.77 -2.21 10.04
CA ALA A 169 -26.99 -2.83 9.52
C ALA A 169 -26.69 -3.73 8.31
N ALA A 170 -25.81 -3.30 7.42
CA ALA A 170 -25.39 -4.11 6.28
C ALA A 170 -24.56 -5.35 6.71
N ALA A 171 -23.69 -5.23 7.71
CA ALA A 171 -22.80 -6.28 8.16
C ALA A 171 -23.47 -7.34 9.06
N PHE A 172 -24.39 -6.90 9.93
CA PHE A 172 -24.95 -7.73 11.01
C PHE A 172 -26.48 -7.76 11.05
N GLY A 173 -27.16 -7.15 10.07
CA GLY A 173 -28.62 -7.09 10.01
C GLY A 173 -29.26 -6.14 11.02
N THR A 174 -28.47 -5.37 11.76
CA THR A 174 -28.94 -4.40 12.75
C THR A 174 -28.06 -3.16 12.78
N ALA A 175 -28.68 -1.99 12.96
CA ALA A 175 -27.96 -0.72 13.13
C ALA A 175 -27.33 -0.58 14.53
N GLU A 176 -27.62 -1.50 15.45
CA GLU A 176 -27.07 -1.51 16.80
C GLU A 176 -25.55 -1.73 16.79
N ILE A 177 -24.83 -0.79 17.40
CA ILE A 177 -23.37 -0.83 17.55
C ILE A 177 -23.03 -1.22 18.99
N ASP A 178 -22.28 -2.31 19.14
CA ASP A 178 -21.69 -2.74 20.41
C ASP A 178 -20.25 -3.23 20.19
N SER A 179 -19.52 -3.46 21.29
CA SER A 179 -18.12 -3.89 21.24
C SER A 179 -17.95 -5.22 20.50
N GLN A 180 -18.88 -6.16 20.68
CA GLN A 180 -18.81 -7.46 20.02
C GLN A 180 -18.86 -7.32 18.49
N ARG A 181 -19.77 -6.51 17.95
CA ARG A 181 -19.87 -6.28 16.50
C ARG A 181 -18.69 -5.50 15.94
N VAL A 182 -18.14 -4.54 16.70
CA VAL A 182 -16.90 -3.84 16.32
C VAL A 182 -15.74 -4.83 16.16
N LEU A 183 -15.49 -5.64 17.20
CA LEU A 183 -14.41 -6.62 17.22
C LEU A 183 -14.60 -7.72 16.16
N ARG A 184 -15.84 -8.19 15.96
CA ARG A 184 -16.17 -9.15 14.90
C ARG A 184 -15.93 -8.59 13.50
N ALA A 185 -16.25 -7.32 13.26
CA ALA A 185 -15.97 -6.69 11.97
C ALA A 185 -14.47 -6.59 11.71
N LEU A 186 -13.70 -6.12 12.71
CA LEU A 186 -12.22 -6.08 12.63
C LEU A 186 -11.65 -7.48 12.36
N ALA A 187 -12.11 -8.51 13.07
CA ALA A 187 -11.71 -9.90 12.86
C ALA A 187 -12.03 -10.41 11.45
N GLN A 188 -13.16 -10.00 10.86
CA GLN A 188 -13.47 -10.38 9.47
C GLN A 188 -12.49 -9.76 8.46
N PHE A 189 -12.03 -8.52 8.70
CA PHE A 189 -11.03 -7.88 7.84
C PHE A 189 -9.64 -8.49 8.05
N THR A 190 -9.13 -8.49 9.28
CA THR A 190 -7.77 -8.96 9.58
C THR A 190 -7.62 -10.46 9.35
N GLY A 191 -8.67 -11.24 9.58
CA GLY A 191 -8.75 -12.66 9.24
C GLY A 191 -8.75 -12.95 7.74
N SER A 192 -9.06 -11.95 6.90
CA SER A 192 -9.02 -12.05 5.44
C SER A 192 -7.67 -11.66 4.83
N LEU A 193 -6.70 -11.19 5.65
CA LEU A 193 -5.35 -10.85 5.21
C LEU A 193 -4.54 -12.13 4.96
N VAL A 194 -4.82 -12.81 3.85
CA VAL A 194 -4.19 -14.08 3.46
C VAL A 194 -3.12 -13.82 2.40
N SER A 195 -1.88 -14.18 2.72
CA SER A 195 -0.71 -14.11 1.86
C SER A 195 -0.25 -15.52 1.50
N SER A 196 -0.57 -15.94 0.28
CA SER A 196 -0.45 -17.33 -0.19
C SER A 196 -0.13 -17.46 -1.68
N HIS A 197 0.34 -16.38 -2.31
CA HIS A 197 0.70 -16.31 -3.73
C HIS A 197 2.14 -15.81 -3.92
N SER A 198 3.04 -16.13 -2.99
CA SER A 198 4.46 -15.83 -3.16
C SER A 198 5.08 -16.69 -4.27
N ARG A 199 6.28 -16.34 -4.74
CA ARG A 199 7.02 -17.19 -5.69
C ARG A 199 7.29 -18.58 -5.12
N TYR A 200 7.52 -18.69 -3.82
CA TYR A 200 7.58 -19.99 -3.14
C TYR A 200 6.30 -20.81 -3.28
N ASP A 201 5.12 -20.19 -3.10
CA ASP A 201 3.86 -20.90 -3.25
C ASP A 201 3.67 -21.42 -4.69
N GLY A 202 4.03 -20.61 -5.69
CA GLY A 202 4.06 -21.03 -7.09
C GLY A 202 5.05 -22.17 -7.36
N TYR A 203 6.20 -22.18 -6.69
CA TYR A 203 7.21 -23.23 -6.84
C TYR A 203 6.71 -24.57 -6.29
N ILE A 204 6.07 -24.55 -5.11
CA ILE A 204 5.45 -25.74 -4.51
C ILE A 204 4.29 -26.26 -5.38
N ALA A 205 3.55 -25.36 -6.04
CA ALA A 205 2.49 -25.72 -6.98
C ALA A 205 3.01 -26.22 -8.35
N GLY A 206 4.31 -26.08 -8.64
CA GLY A 206 4.89 -26.40 -9.95
C GLY A 206 4.59 -25.36 -11.04
N GLU A 207 4.15 -24.17 -10.65
CA GLU A 207 3.78 -23.04 -11.52
C GLU A 207 4.93 -22.03 -11.69
N GLU A 208 5.89 -22.03 -10.76
CA GLU A 208 7.08 -21.17 -10.75
C GLU A 208 8.36 -22.02 -10.82
N LYS A 209 9.43 -21.47 -11.38
CA LYS A 209 10.76 -22.09 -11.36
C LYS A 209 11.71 -21.28 -10.50
N PHE A 210 12.36 -21.96 -9.56
CA PHE A 210 13.44 -21.38 -8.79
C PHE A 210 14.77 -21.40 -9.56
N SER A 211 15.60 -20.39 -9.33
CA SER A 211 17.00 -20.41 -9.76
C SER A 211 17.80 -21.49 -8.99
N PRO A 212 18.98 -21.89 -9.49
CA PRO A 212 19.86 -22.79 -8.74
C PRO A 212 20.18 -22.30 -7.32
N GLU A 213 20.39 -20.99 -7.15
CA GLU A 213 20.64 -20.34 -5.86
C GLU A 213 19.43 -20.41 -4.94
N GLU A 214 18.21 -20.17 -5.46
CA GLU A 214 16.96 -20.27 -4.69
C GLU A 214 16.70 -21.73 -4.25
N VAL A 215 16.99 -22.71 -5.11
CA VAL A 215 16.89 -24.15 -4.77
C VAL A 215 17.90 -24.52 -3.68
N ALA A 216 19.16 -24.08 -3.81
CA ALA A 216 20.19 -24.30 -2.81
C ALA A 216 19.81 -23.63 -1.47
N GLY A 217 19.26 -22.42 -1.52
CA GLY A 217 18.75 -21.66 -0.39
C GLY A 217 17.62 -22.36 0.34
N LEU A 218 16.63 -22.89 -0.38
CA LEU A 218 15.54 -23.68 0.20
C LEU A 218 16.09 -24.95 0.88
N ALA A 219 17.04 -25.63 0.23
CA ALA A 219 17.67 -26.82 0.81
C ALA A 219 18.48 -26.49 2.08
N LEU A 220 19.16 -25.34 2.12
CA LEU A 220 19.87 -24.84 3.29
C LEU A 220 18.90 -24.48 4.41
N PHE A 221 17.85 -23.72 4.10
CA PHE A 221 16.78 -23.34 5.02
C PHE A 221 16.16 -24.55 5.72
N ARG A 222 15.79 -25.58 4.96
CA ARG A 222 15.21 -26.83 5.49
C ARG A 222 16.13 -27.53 6.49
N ARG A 223 17.46 -27.45 6.32
CA ARG A 223 18.43 -28.07 7.22
C ARG A 223 18.73 -27.25 8.47
N GLN A 224 18.76 -25.92 8.35
CA GLN A 224 19.28 -25.05 9.41
C GLN A 224 18.22 -24.21 10.13
N CYS A 225 17.10 -23.89 9.47
CA CYS A 225 16.11 -22.93 9.98
C CYS A 225 14.74 -23.58 10.27
N ALA A 226 14.37 -24.61 9.52
CA ALA A 226 13.03 -25.21 9.56
C ALA A 226 12.67 -25.95 10.87
N ALA A 227 13.63 -26.12 11.78
CA ALA A 227 13.36 -26.63 13.13
C ALA A 227 12.39 -25.71 13.90
N CYS A 228 12.51 -24.39 13.70
CA CYS A 228 11.62 -23.37 14.27
C CYS A 228 10.73 -22.75 13.18
N HIS A 229 11.25 -22.48 11.99
CA HIS A 229 10.53 -21.83 10.90
C HIS A 229 9.96 -22.85 9.90
N ARG A 230 9.00 -23.66 10.35
CA ARG A 230 8.50 -24.82 9.57
C ARG A 230 7.59 -24.43 8.41
N GLU A 231 7.82 -25.02 7.23
CA GLU A 231 6.92 -24.94 6.06
C GLU A 231 5.50 -25.49 6.40
N PRO A 232 4.43 -25.00 5.76
CA PRO A 232 4.38 -23.97 4.73
C PRO A 232 4.22 -22.54 5.27
N LEU A 233 3.99 -22.35 6.58
CA LEU A 233 3.79 -21.03 7.20
C LEU A 233 5.09 -20.40 7.70
N PHE A 234 6.21 -21.12 7.58
CA PHE A 234 7.54 -20.69 8.01
C PHE A 234 7.61 -20.30 9.50
N SER A 235 6.84 -21.01 10.32
CA SER A 235 6.82 -20.91 11.78
C SER A 235 6.20 -22.17 12.36
N ASP A 236 6.69 -22.60 13.52
CA ASP A 236 6.04 -23.58 14.40
C ASP A 236 5.19 -22.93 15.50
N TYR A 237 5.15 -21.59 15.54
CA TYR A 237 4.47 -20.73 16.53
C TYR A 237 4.80 -21.02 17.99
N SER A 238 5.90 -21.73 18.26
CA SER A 238 6.40 -21.94 19.61
C SER A 238 7.03 -20.66 20.19
N TYR A 239 7.35 -20.68 21.49
CA TYR A 239 7.99 -19.56 22.18
C TYR A 239 9.41 -19.91 22.54
N ARG A 240 10.36 -19.08 22.11
CA ARG A 240 11.80 -19.34 22.18
C ARG A 240 12.56 -18.05 22.45
N SER A 241 13.77 -18.18 22.98
CA SER A 241 14.74 -17.09 22.97
C SER A 241 15.77 -17.35 21.87
N ASN A 242 15.97 -16.35 21.02
CA ASN A 242 17.05 -16.35 20.04
C ASN A 242 18.36 -15.74 20.57
N GLY A 243 18.44 -15.47 21.88
CA GLY A 243 19.67 -14.99 22.51
C GLY A 243 20.03 -13.53 22.21
N LEU A 244 19.05 -12.63 22.08
CA LEU A 244 19.33 -11.20 21.89
C LEU A 244 20.01 -10.57 23.10
N ASP A 245 19.57 -10.91 24.31
CA ASP A 245 20.03 -10.31 25.56
C ASP A 245 20.28 -11.37 26.63
N ALA A 246 21.33 -11.20 27.44
CA ALA A 246 21.61 -12.05 28.59
C ALA A 246 20.53 -11.91 29.68
N ILE A 247 20.03 -10.69 29.85
CA ILE A 247 18.98 -10.32 30.82
C ILE A 247 17.93 -9.48 30.07
N PRO A 248 16.83 -10.09 29.61
CA PRO A 248 15.78 -9.40 28.88
C PRO A 248 15.08 -8.35 29.73
N VAL A 249 15.02 -7.10 29.22
CA VAL A 249 14.23 -6.01 29.80
C VAL A 249 12.74 -6.25 29.55
N ASP A 250 12.38 -6.60 28.31
CA ASP A 250 11.05 -7.08 27.96
C ASP A 250 10.87 -8.52 28.49
N GLU A 251 9.80 -8.72 29.26
CA GLU A 251 9.51 -10.02 29.87
C GLU A 251 9.06 -11.06 28.84
N GLY A 252 8.66 -10.63 27.63
CA GLY A 252 8.13 -11.51 26.60
C GLY A 252 6.92 -12.28 27.11
N ARG A 253 6.91 -13.60 26.88
CA ARG A 253 5.82 -14.49 27.30
C ARG A 253 5.58 -14.50 28.81
N ALA A 254 6.60 -14.29 29.65
CA ALA A 254 6.40 -14.22 31.10
C ALA A 254 5.41 -13.12 31.52
N GLY A 255 5.29 -12.04 30.75
CA GLY A 255 4.29 -10.99 30.99
C GLY A 255 2.84 -11.48 30.82
N VAL A 256 2.63 -12.59 30.11
CA VAL A 256 1.33 -13.24 29.90
C VAL A 256 1.12 -14.40 30.86
N THR A 257 2.16 -15.23 31.07
CA THR A 257 2.03 -16.49 31.84
C THR A 257 2.36 -16.33 33.33
N ALA A 258 3.00 -15.23 33.72
CA ALA A 258 3.57 -14.98 35.04
C ALA A 258 4.62 -16.04 35.50
N ARG A 259 5.17 -16.80 34.56
CA ARG A 259 6.17 -17.85 34.83
C ARG A 259 7.58 -17.34 34.60
N PRO A 260 8.50 -17.40 35.58
CA PRO A 260 9.87 -16.94 35.42
C PRO A 260 10.63 -17.62 34.28
N GLU A 261 10.34 -18.90 34.01
CA GLU A 261 10.96 -19.67 32.92
C GLU A 261 10.55 -19.20 31.51
N ASP A 262 9.46 -18.45 31.38
CA ASP A 262 9.00 -17.90 30.10
C ASP A 262 9.62 -16.50 29.81
N ARG A 263 10.52 -16.01 30.68
CA ARG A 263 11.07 -14.66 30.57
C ARG A 263 11.95 -14.52 29.34
N GLY A 264 11.63 -13.52 28.50
CA GLY A 264 12.34 -13.24 27.25
C GLY A 264 12.08 -14.27 26.15
N LEU A 265 11.09 -15.15 26.32
CA LEU A 265 10.62 -16.00 25.24
C LEU A 265 9.63 -15.21 24.38
N PHE A 266 9.82 -15.28 23.08
CA PHE A 266 8.93 -14.70 22.09
C PHE A 266 8.48 -15.76 21.11
N ARG A 267 7.29 -15.56 20.55
CA ARG A 267 6.75 -16.42 19.52
C ARG A 267 7.68 -16.40 18.31
N VAL A 268 7.98 -17.57 17.75
CA VAL A 268 8.69 -17.69 16.47
C VAL A 268 7.83 -17.05 15.38
N PRO A 269 8.25 -15.93 14.75
CA PRO A 269 7.45 -15.30 13.71
C PRO A 269 7.44 -16.13 12.43
N SER A 270 6.39 -15.98 11.62
CA SER A 270 6.38 -16.48 10.25
C SER A 270 7.38 -15.70 9.40
N LEU A 271 8.16 -16.39 8.58
CA LEU A 271 9.06 -15.75 7.60
C LEU A 271 8.39 -15.44 6.25
N ARG A 272 7.09 -15.72 6.08
CA ARG A 272 6.33 -15.18 4.94
C ARG A 272 6.45 -13.66 4.93
N ASN A 273 6.70 -13.08 3.76
CA ASN A 273 6.93 -11.64 3.58
C ASN A 273 8.10 -11.05 4.37
N VAL A 274 9.04 -11.86 4.90
CA VAL A 274 10.10 -11.34 5.79
C VAL A 274 10.95 -10.24 5.14
N ALA A 275 11.21 -10.31 3.82
CA ALA A 275 11.97 -9.29 3.11
C ALA A 275 11.25 -7.93 3.01
N LEU A 276 9.95 -7.88 3.36
CA LEU A 276 9.11 -6.67 3.30
C LEU A 276 8.82 -6.09 4.68
N THR A 277 9.32 -6.71 5.75
CA THR A 277 8.99 -6.32 7.14
C THR A 277 10.21 -5.94 7.99
N PRO A 278 11.20 -5.18 7.50
CA PRO A 278 12.15 -4.53 8.39
C PRO A 278 11.42 -3.46 9.25
N PRO A 279 12.01 -3.02 10.38
CA PRO A 279 13.15 -3.64 11.05
C PRO A 279 12.75 -4.92 11.80
N TYR A 280 13.74 -5.75 12.15
CA TYR A 280 13.57 -7.12 12.62
C TYR A 280 13.74 -7.27 14.14
N MET A 281 13.28 -8.42 14.64
CA MET A 281 13.13 -8.78 16.05
C MET A 281 11.95 -8.09 16.73
N HIS A 282 11.64 -8.51 17.96
CA HIS A 282 10.52 -7.95 18.72
C HIS A 282 10.70 -6.47 19.06
N ASP A 283 11.92 -5.95 19.02
CA ASP A 283 12.28 -4.57 19.36
C ASP A 283 12.83 -3.76 18.18
N GLY A 284 12.85 -4.34 16.97
CA GLY A 284 13.26 -3.66 15.75
C GLY A 284 14.74 -3.27 15.74
N ARG A 285 15.63 -3.95 16.48
CA ARG A 285 17.04 -3.52 16.59
C ARG A 285 17.89 -3.75 15.33
N TYR A 286 17.42 -4.59 14.39
CA TYR A 286 18.13 -4.90 13.15
C TYR A 286 17.38 -4.36 11.95
N ASP A 287 18.07 -3.62 11.08
CA ASP A 287 17.49 -2.93 9.95
C ASP A 287 17.52 -3.80 8.67
N SER A 288 18.32 -4.88 8.65
CA SER A 288 18.46 -5.78 7.49
C SER A 288 18.47 -7.27 7.86
N LEU A 289 18.16 -8.14 6.89
CA LEU A 289 18.26 -9.59 7.07
C LEU A 289 19.71 -10.04 7.26
N GLU A 290 20.68 -9.33 6.69
CA GLU A 290 22.10 -9.59 6.90
C GLU A 290 22.48 -9.43 8.37
N GLN A 291 22.00 -8.38 9.04
CA GLN A 291 22.21 -8.20 10.48
C GLN A 291 21.53 -9.30 11.30
N VAL A 292 20.36 -9.77 10.88
CA VAL A 292 19.71 -10.93 11.49
C VAL A 292 20.58 -12.19 11.34
N LEU A 293 21.19 -12.40 10.17
CA LEU A 293 22.08 -13.54 9.95
C LEU A 293 23.41 -13.39 10.71
N ASP A 294 23.94 -12.17 10.88
CA ASP A 294 25.08 -11.90 11.75
C ASP A 294 24.78 -12.26 13.20
N HIS A 295 23.57 -11.93 13.68
CA HIS A 295 23.11 -12.33 15.00
C HIS A 295 23.17 -13.84 15.19
N TYR A 296 22.57 -14.60 14.26
CA TYR A 296 22.57 -16.07 14.37
C TYR A 296 23.94 -16.71 14.15
N ASP A 297 24.85 -16.07 13.42
CA ASP A 297 26.21 -16.56 13.18
C ASP A 297 27.13 -16.34 14.40
N HIS A 298 27.16 -15.11 14.94
CA HIS A 298 28.10 -14.74 16.01
C HIS A 298 27.57 -13.74 17.05
N GLY A 299 26.32 -13.26 16.94
CA GLY A 299 25.70 -12.32 17.87
C GLY A 299 24.86 -12.95 19.01
N ILE A 300 24.64 -14.27 19.00
CA ILE A 300 23.87 -14.96 20.05
C ILE A 300 24.53 -14.79 21.41
N VAL A 301 23.78 -14.24 22.35
CA VAL A 301 24.13 -14.07 23.75
C VAL A 301 23.62 -15.27 24.55
N ALA A 302 24.52 -15.94 25.26
CA ALA A 302 24.18 -17.03 26.15
C ALA A 302 23.33 -16.54 27.34
N SER A 303 22.22 -17.23 27.59
CA SER A 303 21.36 -16.99 28.75
C SER A 303 20.64 -18.30 29.14
N PRO A 304 20.09 -18.41 30.37
CA PRO A 304 19.29 -19.57 30.75
C PRO A 304 18.05 -19.80 29.87
N ALA A 305 17.54 -18.75 29.23
CA ALA A 305 16.37 -18.81 28.34
C ALA A 305 16.74 -19.19 26.89
N LEU A 306 18.02 -19.15 26.52
CA LEU A 306 18.48 -19.41 25.16
C LEU A 306 18.00 -20.78 24.66
N ASP A 307 17.41 -20.82 23.47
CA ASP A 307 17.01 -22.07 22.86
C ASP A 307 18.23 -22.98 22.62
N PRO A 308 18.23 -24.24 23.12
CA PRO A 308 19.36 -25.16 22.95
C PRO A 308 19.76 -25.41 21.49
N LEU A 309 18.85 -25.26 20.52
CA LEU A 309 19.17 -25.39 19.09
C LEU A 309 20.13 -24.30 18.60
N LEU A 310 20.20 -23.17 19.31
CA LEU A 310 21.04 -22.02 18.97
C LEU A 310 22.33 -21.95 19.79
N SER A 311 22.58 -22.89 20.70
CA SER A 311 23.73 -22.84 21.60
C SER A 311 25.10 -22.87 20.90
N LYS A 312 25.13 -23.23 19.62
CA LYS A 312 26.34 -23.28 18.78
C LYS A 312 26.33 -22.24 17.65
N GLY A 313 25.33 -21.37 17.61
CA GLY A 313 25.05 -20.50 16.48
C GLY A 313 24.69 -21.26 15.20
N ILE A 314 24.50 -20.50 14.12
CA ILE A 314 24.21 -20.98 12.78
C ILE A 314 25.27 -20.39 11.85
N ALA A 315 26.40 -21.09 11.73
CA ALA A 315 27.50 -20.66 10.88
C ALA A 315 27.12 -20.76 9.39
N LEU A 316 27.24 -19.63 8.68
CA LEU A 316 26.97 -19.53 7.24
C LEU A 316 28.20 -18.97 6.51
N ASN A 317 28.70 -19.68 5.51
CA ASN A 317 29.70 -19.10 4.62
C ASN A 317 29.06 -18.05 3.67
N PRO A 318 29.87 -17.21 2.97
CA PRO A 318 29.32 -16.16 2.12
C PRO A 318 28.39 -16.64 0.98
N GLN A 319 28.62 -17.85 0.45
CA GLN A 319 27.76 -18.44 -0.57
C GLN A 319 26.42 -18.86 0.03
N GLN A 320 26.45 -19.58 1.15
CA GLN A 320 25.26 -20.02 1.88
C GLN A 320 24.39 -18.84 2.31
N ARG A 321 25.01 -17.74 2.76
CA ARG A 321 24.29 -16.50 3.09
C ARG A 321 23.51 -15.95 1.90
N ARG A 322 24.14 -15.84 0.72
CA ARG A 322 23.47 -15.38 -0.50
C ARG A 322 22.34 -16.31 -0.93
N GLU A 323 22.57 -17.62 -0.91
CA GLU A 323 21.56 -18.63 -1.24
C GLU A 323 20.35 -18.52 -0.30
N LEU A 324 20.58 -18.39 1.01
CA LEU A 324 19.52 -18.25 1.99
C LEU A 324 18.70 -16.96 1.77
N LEU A 325 19.36 -15.82 1.56
CA LEU A 325 18.68 -14.55 1.29
C LEU A 325 17.89 -14.60 -0.02
N SER A 326 18.46 -15.21 -1.06
CA SER A 326 17.77 -15.42 -2.33
C SER A 326 16.49 -16.24 -2.14
N PHE A 327 16.53 -17.30 -1.31
CA PHE A 327 15.35 -18.06 -0.96
C PHE A 327 14.34 -17.25 -0.14
N LEU A 328 14.77 -16.52 0.90
CA LEU A 328 13.86 -15.72 1.75
C LEU A 328 13.09 -14.66 0.94
N ASN A 329 13.71 -14.08 -0.08
CA ASN A 329 13.04 -13.15 -1.00
C ASN A 329 11.90 -13.81 -1.80
N THR A 330 11.92 -15.13 -2.01
CA THR A 330 10.82 -15.85 -2.68
C THR A 330 9.56 -15.95 -1.81
N LEU A 331 9.66 -15.63 -0.51
CA LEU A 331 8.56 -15.69 0.46
C LEU A 331 7.66 -14.45 0.44
N SER A 332 8.03 -13.42 -0.34
CA SER A 332 7.26 -12.19 -0.50
C SER A 332 6.11 -12.37 -1.49
N ASP A 333 4.91 -11.97 -1.06
CA ASP A 333 3.70 -11.99 -1.87
C ASP A 333 3.36 -10.57 -2.36
N THR A 334 3.82 -10.25 -3.57
CA THR A 334 3.60 -8.93 -4.18
C THR A 334 2.13 -8.68 -4.51
N GLN A 335 1.33 -9.73 -4.70
CA GLN A 335 -0.11 -9.60 -4.94
C GLN A 335 -0.83 -9.18 -3.65
N PHE A 336 -0.43 -9.74 -2.51
CA PHE A 336 -0.99 -9.41 -1.20
C PHE A 336 -0.77 -7.94 -0.83
N ILE A 337 0.47 -7.45 -0.92
CA ILE A 337 0.83 -6.06 -0.52
C ILE A 337 0.28 -5.00 -1.48
N SER A 338 -0.13 -5.38 -2.69
CA SER A 338 -0.69 -4.45 -3.69
C SER A 338 -2.20 -4.62 -3.91
N ASP A 339 -2.86 -5.51 -3.15
CA ASP A 339 -4.29 -5.76 -3.31
C ASP A 339 -5.12 -4.56 -2.80
N VAL A 340 -5.72 -3.82 -3.73
CA VAL A 340 -6.59 -2.68 -3.42
C VAL A 340 -7.75 -3.01 -2.49
N ARG A 341 -8.11 -4.30 -2.33
CA ARG A 341 -9.13 -4.73 -1.36
C ARG A 341 -8.66 -4.55 0.09
N PHE A 342 -7.36 -4.50 0.35
CA PHE A 342 -6.84 -4.29 1.70
C PHE A 342 -6.44 -2.84 1.98
N SER A 343 -6.33 -2.00 0.95
CA SER A 343 -5.95 -0.59 1.11
C SER A 343 -6.97 0.27 1.87
N ASP A 344 -6.50 1.43 2.34
CA ASP A 344 -7.33 2.45 2.98
C ASP A 344 -8.49 2.88 2.05
N PRO A 345 -9.76 2.71 2.49
CA PRO A 345 -10.91 3.05 1.67
C PRO A 345 -10.99 4.55 1.32
N ASP A 346 -10.44 5.45 2.13
CA ASP A 346 -10.45 6.89 1.84
C ASP A 346 -9.32 7.30 0.90
N ALA A 347 -8.16 6.62 0.95
CA ALA A 347 -7.12 6.75 -0.07
C ALA A 347 -7.61 6.29 -1.45
N THR A 348 -8.40 5.20 -1.52
CA THR A 348 -8.97 4.73 -2.80
C THR A 348 -10.01 5.67 -3.40
N ARG A 349 -10.69 6.48 -2.59
CA ARG A 349 -11.65 7.51 -3.07
C ARG A 349 -10.95 8.73 -3.66
N ALA A 350 -9.77 9.10 -3.14
CA ALA A 350 -8.98 10.21 -3.66
C ALA A 350 -8.44 9.97 -5.07
N VAL A 351 -8.40 8.71 -5.52
CA VAL A 351 -7.99 8.30 -6.87
C VAL A 351 -9.18 8.17 -7.84
N GLU A 352 -10.43 8.45 -7.43
CA GLU A 352 -11.56 8.45 -8.37
C GLU A 352 -11.41 9.59 -9.38
N PRO A 353 -11.15 9.33 -10.68
CA PRO A 353 -11.31 10.39 -11.66
C PRO A 353 -12.82 10.67 -11.74
N SER A 354 -13.21 11.90 -11.41
CA SER A 354 -14.55 12.39 -11.74
C SER A 354 -14.90 12.05 -13.20
N LEU A 355 -16.20 11.89 -13.52
CA LEU A 355 -16.63 11.71 -14.91
C LEU A 355 -16.03 12.79 -15.82
N ALA A 356 -15.92 14.03 -15.29
CA ALA A 356 -15.30 15.16 -15.95
C ALA A 356 -13.79 14.98 -16.21
N SER A 357 -13.01 14.47 -15.25
CA SER A 357 -11.56 14.26 -15.42
C SER A 357 -11.25 13.03 -16.27
N THR A 358 -12.12 12.01 -16.27
CA THR A 358 -12.03 10.86 -17.19
C THR A 358 -12.28 11.30 -18.63
N VAL A 359 -13.27 12.19 -18.83
CA VAL A 359 -13.59 12.78 -20.13
C VAL A 359 -12.48 13.74 -20.59
N ALA A 360 -11.97 14.59 -19.71
CA ALA A 360 -10.86 15.52 -20.01
C ALA A 360 -9.56 14.78 -20.36
N ALA A 361 -9.20 13.72 -19.62
CA ALA A 361 -8.02 12.90 -19.92
C ALA A 361 -8.14 12.09 -21.23
N TRP A 362 -9.36 11.89 -21.72
CA TRP A 362 -9.62 11.31 -23.05
C TRP A 362 -9.44 12.36 -24.15
N PHE A 363 -9.95 13.59 -23.96
CA PHE A 363 -9.75 14.69 -24.91
C PHE A 363 -8.28 15.14 -25.01
N ASN A 364 -7.55 15.21 -23.89
CA ASN A 364 -6.12 15.53 -23.88
C ASN A 364 -5.28 14.44 -24.57
N ARG A 365 -5.64 13.15 -24.40
CA ARG A 365 -5.01 12.05 -25.16
C ARG A 365 -5.37 12.03 -26.65
N ALA A 366 -6.45 12.70 -27.03
CA ALA A 366 -6.84 12.91 -28.42
C ALA A 366 -6.18 14.15 -29.05
N GLY A 367 -5.30 14.86 -28.31
CA GLY A 367 -4.47 15.95 -28.83
C GLY A 367 -5.14 17.32 -28.89
N TRP A 368 -6.17 17.57 -28.08
CA TRP A 368 -6.83 18.87 -27.99
C TRP A 368 -6.25 19.64 -26.79
N THR A 369 -5.95 20.93 -26.95
CA THR A 369 -5.34 21.77 -25.89
C THR A 369 -6.30 22.85 -25.41
N ASP A 370 -6.07 23.37 -24.19
CA ASP A 370 -6.92 24.40 -23.55
C ASP A 370 -6.99 25.73 -24.33
N ALA A 371 -6.12 25.94 -25.33
CA ALA A 371 -6.18 27.09 -26.23
C ALA A 371 -7.38 27.06 -27.20
N ASP A 372 -7.97 25.89 -27.45
CA ASP A 372 -9.21 25.76 -28.24
C ASP A 372 -10.49 26.05 -27.42
N VAL A 373 -10.36 26.22 -26.10
CA VAL A 373 -11.49 26.40 -25.17
C VAL A 373 -11.70 27.87 -24.77
N ASP A 374 -10.68 28.72 -24.87
CA ASP A 374 -10.70 30.07 -24.28
C ASP A 374 -10.93 31.25 -25.25
N GLU A 375 -11.27 31.00 -26.52
CA GLU A 375 -11.69 32.07 -27.44
C GLU A 375 -13.20 32.03 -27.70
N ILE A 376 -14.01 32.50 -26.73
CA ILE A 376 -15.27 33.28 -26.91
C ILE A 376 -15.53 34.09 -25.61
N HIS A 377 -14.97 35.31 -25.61
CA HIS A 377 -15.48 36.59 -25.07
C HIS A 377 -15.76 36.82 -23.55
N ARG A 378 -15.06 37.83 -23.02
CA ARG A 378 -15.50 38.83 -22.00
C ARG A 378 -15.45 40.25 -22.64
N PRO A 379 -16.01 41.34 -22.08
CA PRO A 379 -16.88 41.55 -20.89
C PRO A 379 -18.17 42.39 -21.23
N THR A 380 -19.13 42.80 -20.38
CA THR A 380 -19.08 43.68 -19.16
C THR A 380 -20.54 43.88 -18.58
N PRO A 381 -20.84 44.67 -17.51
CA PRO A 381 -21.24 44.20 -16.17
C PRO A 381 -22.64 44.67 -15.66
N ALA A 382 -23.14 44.08 -14.56
CA ALA A 382 -23.86 44.76 -13.46
C ALA A 382 -24.44 43.76 -12.45
N GLY A 383 -24.40 44.08 -11.15
CA GLY A 383 -25.35 43.54 -10.16
C GLY A 383 -24.77 42.93 -8.88
N SER A 384 -24.35 43.82 -7.98
CA SER A 384 -24.19 43.68 -6.52
C SER A 384 -24.95 42.56 -5.77
N GLY A 385 -24.28 41.91 -4.80
CA GLY A 385 -24.90 41.49 -3.52
C GLY A 385 -24.44 40.13 -2.96
N PRO A 386 -24.04 40.02 -1.67
CA PRO A 386 -23.23 38.91 -1.16
C PRO A 386 -24.05 37.83 -0.44
N LEU A 387 -23.52 36.60 -0.40
CA LEU A 387 -23.81 35.62 0.66
C LEU A 387 -22.57 34.75 0.89
N ALA A 388 -21.86 35.05 1.97
CA ALA A 388 -20.81 34.21 2.53
C ALA A 388 -21.45 33.05 3.29
N ASP A 389 -20.97 31.82 3.06
CA ASP A 389 -21.23 30.66 3.90
C ASP A 389 -20.02 30.44 4.84
N PRO A 390 -20.17 30.65 6.17
CA PRO A 390 -19.08 30.51 7.10
C PRO A 390 -19.05 29.07 7.65
N LYS A 391 -18.43 28.12 6.94
CA LYS A 391 -18.03 26.82 7.51
C LYS A 391 -16.99 26.01 6.72
N ARG A 392 -16.04 26.68 6.04
CA ARG A 392 -14.77 26.03 5.69
C ARG A 392 -13.89 25.99 6.94
N GLN A 393 -13.84 24.84 7.61
CA GLN A 393 -12.80 24.58 8.60
C GLN A 393 -11.44 24.76 7.92
N ALA A 394 -10.62 25.64 8.51
CA ALA A 394 -9.30 25.96 8.00
C ALA A 394 -8.41 24.70 8.01
N ARG A 395 -7.78 24.41 6.88
CA ARG A 395 -6.64 23.49 6.83
C ARG A 395 -5.53 24.04 7.74
N PRO A 396 -4.73 23.19 8.40
CA PRO A 396 -3.59 23.65 9.18
C PRO A 396 -2.72 24.56 8.29
N ALA A 397 -2.48 25.78 8.77
CA ALA A 397 -1.65 26.74 8.05
C ALA A 397 -0.19 26.28 8.14
N LEU A 398 0.48 26.24 6.99
CA LEU A 398 1.93 26.10 6.89
C LEU A 398 2.60 27.13 7.81
N GLN A 399 3.54 26.68 8.63
CA GLN A 399 4.25 27.53 9.58
C GLN A 399 5.40 28.33 8.92
N THR A 400 5.67 28.09 7.63
CA THR A 400 6.70 28.79 6.87
C THR A 400 6.22 29.16 5.47
N THR A 401 6.79 30.23 4.92
CA THR A 401 6.64 30.66 3.53
C THR A 401 7.81 30.23 2.64
N HIS A 402 8.83 29.58 3.21
CA HIS A 402 10.04 29.17 2.51
C HIS A 402 10.08 27.66 2.47
N VAL A 403 9.65 27.08 1.35
CA VAL A 403 9.59 25.64 1.16
C VAL A 403 10.65 25.22 0.15
N GLU A 404 11.50 24.27 0.53
CA GLU A 404 12.41 23.56 -0.36
C GLU A 404 11.93 22.12 -0.51
N LEU A 405 11.90 21.61 -1.74
CA LEU A 405 11.71 20.17 -1.99
C LEU A 405 13.07 19.50 -2.00
N VAL A 406 13.22 18.46 -1.19
CA VAL A 406 14.44 17.65 -1.11
C VAL A 406 14.16 16.31 -1.75
N LEU A 407 14.96 15.97 -2.75
CA LEU A 407 15.00 14.65 -3.36
C LEU A 407 16.20 13.90 -2.77
N ALA A 408 15.93 12.86 -1.99
CA ALA A 408 16.97 12.01 -1.40
C ALA A 408 16.97 10.63 -2.08
N HIS A 409 18.16 10.17 -2.45
CA HIS A 409 18.40 8.87 -3.05
C HIS A 409 19.14 7.99 -2.03
N GLU A 410 18.41 7.06 -1.39
CA GLU A 410 19.01 6.01 -0.56
C GLU A 410 18.59 4.65 -1.12
N ALA A 411 19.57 3.85 -1.54
CA ALA A 411 19.45 2.42 -1.82
C ALA A 411 18.19 1.97 -2.62
N GLN A 412 18.05 2.48 -3.85
CA GLN A 412 17.04 2.09 -4.87
C GLN A 412 15.65 2.74 -4.76
N ASP A 413 15.40 3.60 -3.76
CA ASP A 413 14.15 4.36 -3.66
C ASP A 413 14.42 5.88 -3.68
N LEU A 414 13.58 6.60 -4.44
CA LEU A 414 13.60 8.06 -4.52
C LEU A 414 12.53 8.64 -3.59
N VAL A 415 12.98 9.26 -2.50
CA VAL A 415 12.09 9.85 -1.50
C VAL A 415 12.00 11.35 -1.72
N VAL A 416 10.77 11.89 -1.77
CA VAL A 416 10.51 13.33 -1.90
C VAL A 416 9.89 13.83 -0.60
N TYR A 417 10.55 14.77 0.06
CA TYR A 417 10.01 15.45 1.24
C TYR A 417 10.23 16.97 1.13
N ALA A 418 9.57 17.73 2.00
CA ALA A 418 9.65 19.19 2.01
C ALA A 418 10.19 19.69 3.35
N ASP A 419 11.17 20.58 3.26
CA ASP A 419 11.79 21.24 4.40
C ASP A 419 11.53 22.75 4.36
N ASP A 420 11.62 23.37 5.52
CA ASP A 420 11.77 24.82 5.62
C ASP A 420 13.18 25.20 5.12
N ALA A 421 13.24 26.00 4.05
CA ALA A 421 14.51 26.35 3.39
C ALA A 421 15.47 27.17 4.26
N VAL A 422 14.99 27.75 5.37
CA VAL A 422 15.77 28.58 6.29
C VAL A 422 16.28 27.75 7.47
N THR A 423 15.49 26.80 7.94
CA THR A 423 15.76 26.03 9.18
C THR A 423 16.16 24.57 8.94
N ASN A 424 16.04 24.07 7.70
CA ASN A 424 16.22 22.65 7.34
C ASN A 424 15.38 21.69 8.19
N ALA A 425 14.21 22.15 8.67
CA ALA A 425 13.31 21.34 9.46
C ALA A 425 12.18 20.76 8.58
N PRO A 426 11.82 19.47 8.73
CA PRO A 426 10.78 18.85 7.92
C PRO A 426 9.40 19.46 8.19
N LEU A 427 8.69 19.78 7.10
CA LEU A 427 7.38 20.40 7.15
C LEU A 427 6.29 19.36 7.42
N ARG A 428 5.70 19.43 8.62
CA ARG A 428 4.61 18.54 9.04
C ARG A 428 3.29 18.93 8.37
N GLY A 429 2.53 17.94 7.88
CA GLY A 429 1.17 18.13 7.35
C GLY A 429 1.06 18.32 5.83
N LEU A 430 2.15 18.15 5.08
CA LEU A 430 2.12 18.09 3.62
C LEU A 430 2.04 16.65 3.12
N ASN A 431 1.01 16.34 2.33
CA ASN A 431 0.98 15.15 1.48
C ASN A 431 1.51 15.54 0.10
N LEU A 432 2.73 15.13 -0.22
CA LEU A 432 3.35 15.36 -1.51
C LEU A 432 3.31 14.07 -2.34
N SER A 433 2.78 14.16 -3.56
CA SER A 433 2.90 13.11 -4.57
C SER A 433 3.50 13.73 -5.82
N ALA A 434 4.74 13.37 -6.17
CA ALA A 434 5.41 13.87 -7.36
C ALA A 434 5.33 12.85 -8.51
N ARG A 435 5.16 13.33 -9.74
CA ARG A 435 5.50 12.57 -10.96
C ARG A 435 6.86 13.04 -11.44
N ILE A 436 7.83 12.14 -11.44
CA ILE A 436 9.21 12.45 -11.78
C ILE A 436 9.46 12.01 -13.22
N GLY A 437 9.96 12.91 -14.06
CA GLY A 437 10.22 12.62 -15.47
C GLY A 437 11.51 11.82 -15.67
N ASP A 438 11.58 11.02 -16.75
CA ASP A 438 12.67 10.08 -17.06
C ASP A 438 14.08 10.71 -17.07
N GLN A 439 14.20 12.00 -17.36
CA GLN A 439 15.49 12.71 -17.34
C GLN A 439 16.01 13.01 -15.93
N LEU A 440 15.10 13.25 -14.97
CA LEU A 440 15.46 13.44 -13.57
C LEU A 440 15.88 12.11 -12.95
N LEU A 441 15.17 11.02 -13.29
CA LEU A 441 15.48 9.66 -12.84
C LEU A 441 16.93 9.27 -13.23
N LYS A 442 17.30 9.52 -14.49
CA LYS A 442 18.66 9.24 -15.00
C LYS A 442 19.76 10.10 -14.40
N ALA A 443 19.45 11.33 -13.97
CA ALA A 443 20.43 12.21 -13.33
C ALA A 443 20.69 11.79 -11.87
N VAL A 444 19.66 11.26 -11.20
CA VAL A 444 19.72 10.79 -9.80
C VAL A 444 20.30 9.38 -9.68
N GLU A 445 20.14 8.51 -10.70
CA GLU A 445 20.73 7.15 -10.71
C GLU A 445 22.27 7.12 -10.73
N VAL A 446 22.93 8.23 -11.07
CA VAL A 446 24.38 8.27 -11.34
C VAL A 446 25.19 8.80 -10.15
N HIS A 447 24.58 9.54 -9.21
CA HIS A 447 25.27 10.12 -8.05
C HIS A 447 24.41 10.12 -6.78
N GLU A 448 25.01 9.75 -5.65
CA GLU A 448 24.42 9.92 -4.31
C GLU A 448 24.46 11.41 -3.89
N GLY A 449 23.33 11.96 -3.45
CA GLY A 449 23.26 13.33 -2.92
C GLY A 449 21.84 13.88 -2.76
N ASP A 450 21.72 14.96 -1.98
CA ASP A 450 20.47 15.70 -1.80
C ASP A 450 20.30 16.76 -2.89
N TYR A 451 19.23 16.66 -3.67
CA TYR A 451 18.90 17.68 -4.67
C TYR A 451 17.81 18.61 -4.12
N ARG A 452 18.18 19.89 -3.94
CA ARG A 452 17.28 20.93 -3.42
C ARG A 452 16.69 21.73 -4.56
N ILE A 453 15.36 21.78 -4.62
CA ILE A 453 14.63 22.59 -5.60
C ILE A 453 13.84 23.66 -4.84
N PRO A 454 14.12 24.96 -5.07
CA PRO A 454 13.33 26.03 -4.49
C PRO A 454 11.90 25.98 -5.03
N ALA A 455 10.90 25.92 -4.15
CA ALA A 455 9.49 25.78 -4.52
C ALA A 455 8.83 27.14 -4.77
N GLU A 456 9.34 27.91 -5.72
CA GLU A 456 9.03 29.36 -5.81
C GLU A 456 7.62 29.72 -6.30
N HIS A 457 6.72 28.76 -6.57
CA HIS A 457 5.37 29.07 -7.08
C HIS A 457 4.25 28.14 -6.57
N ILE A 458 4.41 27.49 -5.41
CA ILE A 458 3.39 26.54 -4.90
C ILE A 458 2.31 27.24 -4.06
N ASP A 459 1.14 27.50 -4.64
CA ASP A 459 -0.11 27.78 -3.89
C ASP A 459 -0.68 26.54 -3.17
N PHE A 460 -0.39 26.40 -1.87
CA PHE A 460 -0.83 25.28 -1.02
C PHE A 460 -2.34 25.26 -0.70
N ALA A 461 -3.09 26.30 -1.07
CA ALA A 461 -4.55 26.32 -0.89
C ALA A 461 -5.28 25.54 -1.99
N ARG A 462 -4.59 25.11 -3.06
CA ARG A 462 -5.18 24.42 -4.22
C ARG A 462 -4.33 23.22 -4.63
N PRO A 463 -4.94 22.09 -5.03
CA PRO A 463 -4.20 21.01 -5.68
C PRO A 463 -3.64 21.50 -7.03
N GLN A 464 -2.36 21.30 -7.27
CA GLN A 464 -1.67 21.71 -8.49
C GLN A 464 -0.79 20.58 -9.00
N ALA A 465 -0.77 20.37 -10.31
CA ALA A 465 0.26 19.54 -10.94
C ALA A 465 1.49 20.42 -11.15
N LEU A 466 2.59 20.12 -10.47
CA LEU A 466 3.87 20.80 -10.68
C LEU A 466 4.64 20.05 -11.76
N GLU A 467 4.80 20.64 -12.94
CA GLU A 467 5.82 20.18 -13.90
C GLU A 467 7.16 20.77 -13.49
N LEU A 468 8.01 19.93 -12.89
CA LEU A 468 9.39 20.29 -12.59
C LEU A 468 10.22 20.22 -13.88
N GLY A 469 10.15 21.29 -14.67
CA GLY A 469 11.07 21.50 -15.79
C GLY A 469 12.36 22.14 -15.30
N LEU A 470 13.47 21.41 -15.30
CA LEU A 470 14.79 21.99 -15.04
C LEU A 470 15.13 22.97 -16.18
N ARG A 471 15.02 24.27 -15.92
CA ARG A 471 15.71 25.31 -16.70
C ARG A 471 16.72 25.97 -15.77
N GLY A 472 17.97 25.55 -15.89
CA GLY A 472 19.10 26.18 -15.24
C GLY A 472 20.34 26.01 -16.12
N ASP A 473 20.96 27.12 -16.47
CA ASP A 473 22.10 27.23 -17.40
C ASP A 473 23.38 26.52 -16.89
N SER A 474 23.34 25.86 -15.73
CA SER A 474 24.47 25.15 -15.12
C SER A 474 24.49 23.63 -15.36
N PHE A 475 23.46 23.05 -15.99
CA PHE A 475 23.42 21.61 -16.30
C PHE A 475 24.13 21.28 -17.63
N ASP A 476 24.19 22.23 -18.55
CA ASP A 476 24.70 22.02 -19.92
C ASP A 476 26.23 21.85 -20.01
N GLU A 477 26.98 22.25 -18.98
CA GLU A 477 28.45 22.21 -19.02
C GLU A 477 29.03 20.86 -18.55
N HIS A 478 28.35 20.15 -17.65
CA HIS A 478 28.82 18.85 -17.13
C HIS A 478 28.37 17.63 -17.97
N VAL A 479 27.26 17.73 -18.70
CA VAL A 479 26.73 16.61 -19.49
C VAL A 479 27.49 16.40 -20.80
N ARG A 480 28.15 17.45 -21.33
CA ARG A 480 28.93 17.35 -22.58
C ARG A 480 30.25 16.57 -22.45
N GLU A 481 30.78 16.38 -21.24
CA GLU A 481 32.00 15.60 -21.02
C GLU A 481 31.77 14.08 -20.97
N ILE A 482 30.52 13.62 -20.82
CA ILE A 482 30.22 12.23 -20.43
C ILE A 482 29.77 11.35 -21.63
N LEU A 483 29.57 11.93 -22.82
CA LEU A 483 29.13 11.17 -24.00
C LEU A 483 30.17 11.23 -25.13
N PRO A 484 30.85 10.12 -25.50
CA PRO A 484 31.68 10.09 -26.69
C PRO A 484 30.82 10.24 -27.95
N ALA A 485 31.27 11.13 -28.84
CA ALA A 485 30.62 11.45 -30.10
C ALA A 485 30.83 10.33 -31.13
N GLU A 486 29.84 9.47 -31.34
CA GLU A 486 29.77 8.66 -32.57
C GLU A 486 28.35 8.11 -32.81
N THR A 487 27.60 8.80 -33.68
CA THR A 487 26.80 8.24 -34.80
C THR A 487 25.83 9.31 -35.34
N GLN A 488 26.38 10.44 -35.80
CA GLN A 488 25.76 11.21 -36.87
C GLN A 488 26.27 10.65 -38.19
N SER A 489 25.52 9.75 -38.83
CA SER A 489 25.61 9.46 -40.27
C SER A 489 24.68 8.30 -40.64
N ALA A 490 23.51 8.60 -41.21
CA ALA A 490 22.89 7.77 -42.25
C ALA A 490 21.73 8.55 -42.91
N GLN A 491 21.88 8.84 -44.20
CA GLN A 491 20.79 9.29 -45.07
C GLN A 491 19.64 8.28 -45.14
N PRO A 492 18.39 8.71 -45.43
CA PRO A 492 17.24 7.82 -45.50
C PRO A 492 17.23 6.99 -46.79
N PRO A 493 16.91 5.68 -46.75
CA PRO A 493 16.58 4.93 -47.95
C PRO A 493 15.14 5.19 -48.40
N THR A 494 14.98 5.05 -49.70
CA THR A 494 13.84 5.42 -50.54
C THR A 494 12.57 4.61 -50.30
N ALA A 495 11.46 5.23 -50.68
CA ALA A 495 10.09 4.72 -50.60
C ALA A 495 9.92 3.34 -51.26
N ARG A 496 9.28 2.42 -50.54
CA ARG A 496 8.59 1.25 -51.11
C ARG A 496 7.18 1.12 -50.52
N HIS A 497 6.25 0.94 -51.44
CA HIS A 497 4.80 0.83 -51.24
C HIS A 497 4.40 -0.15 -50.13
N PHE A 498 3.55 0.30 -49.20
CA PHE A 498 2.72 -0.58 -48.38
C PHE A 498 1.24 -0.22 -48.52
N ARG A 499 0.46 -1.26 -48.81
CA ARG A 499 -0.99 -1.25 -49.03
C ARG A 499 -1.73 -0.72 -47.79
N LEU A 500 -2.75 0.11 -48.00
CA LEU A 500 -3.69 0.56 -46.97
C LEU A 500 -4.27 -0.65 -46.20
N ARG A 501 -3.91 -0.77 -44.92
CA ARG A 501 -4.77 -1.37 -43.89
C ARG A 501 -5.37 -0.22 -43.10
N MET A 502 -6.67 0.01 -43.22
CA MET A 502 -7.38 0.93 -42.33
C MET A 502 -7.22 0.45 -40.89
N SER A 503 -6.55 1.24 -40.05
CA SER A 503 -6.37 0.98 -38.63
C SER A 503 -7.70 1.22 -37.89
N PHE A 504 -7.94 0.43 -36.84
CA PHE A 504 -9.11 0.48 -35.96
C PHE A 504 -9.40 1.91 -35.42
N ALA A 505 -8.36 2.72 -35.23
CA ALA A 505 -8.44 4.13 -34.85
C ALA A 505 -9.24 4.98 -35.85
N MET A 506 -9.07 4.76 -37.16
CA MET A 506 -9.74 5.55 -38.21
C MET A 506 -11.25 5.27 -38.27
N ILE A 507 -11.67 4.05 -37.91
CA ILE A 507 -13.07 3.64 -37.82
C ILE A 507 -13.74 4.31 -36.60
N LEU A 508 -13.03 4.38 -35.47
CA LEU A 508 -13.49 5.07 -34.26
C LEU A 508 -13.60 6.59 -34.46
N SER A 509 -12.65 7.22 -35.18
CA SER A 509 -12.72 8.64 -35.52
C SER A 509 -13.92 8.97 -36.43
N LEU A 510 -14.23 8.11 -37.40
CA LEU A 510 -15.41 8.27 -38.26
C LEU A 510 -16.73 8.09 -37.50
N LEU A 511 -16.77 7.20 -36.50
CA LEU A 511 -17.94 7.01 -35.64
C LEU A 511 -18.17 8.19 -34.69
N ALA A 512 -17.11 8.74 -34.09
CA ALA A 512 -17.18 9.94 -33.25
C ALA A 512 -17.66 11.17 -34.05
N ALA A 513 -17.14 11.35 -35.27
CA ALA A 513 -17.59 12.42 -36.17
C ALA A 513 -19.07 12.28 -36.56
N MET A 514 -19.55 11.05 -36.80
CA MET A 514 -20.98 10.82 -37.09
C MET A 514 -21.88 11.10 -35.90
N VAL A 515 -21.47 10.73 -34.68
CA VAL A 515 -22.24 11.02 -33.46
C VAL A 515 -22.32 12.52 -33.20
N TRP A 516 -21.23 13.26 -33.41
CA TRP A 516 -21.19 14.72 -33.24
C TRP A 516 -22.04 15.47 -34.28
N VAL A 517 -22.02 15.06 -35.55
CA VAL A 517 -22.89 15.63 -36.60
C VAL A 517 -24.37 15.38 -36.30
N THR A 518 -24.69 14.21 -35.72
CA THR A 518 -26.06 13.85 -35.34
C THR A 518 -26.53 14.65 -34.12
N TYR A 519 -25.67 14.83 -33.12
CA TYR A 519 -25.92 15.66 -31.94
C TYR A 519 -26.13 17.13 -32.30
N ARG A 520 -25.31 17.68 -33.21
CA ARG A 520 -25.43 19.07 -33.68
C ARG A 520 -26.73 19.31 -34.45
N LYS A 521 -27.12 18.40 -35.34
CA LYS A 521 -28.43 18.47 -36.02
C LYS A 521 -29.62 18.39 -35.04
N TYR A 522 -29.50 17.61 -33.96
CA TYR A 522 -30.54 17.50 -32.95
C TYR A 522 -30.66 18.76 -32.09
N ARG A 523 -29.53 19.37 -31.72
CA ARG A 523 -29.47 20.62 -30.97
C ARG A 523 -30.00 21.81 -31.77
N ASP A 524 -29.64 21.91 -33.04
CA ASP A 524 -30.01 23.05 -33.89
C ASP A 524 -31.49 22.94 -34.36
N GLY A 525 -32.08 21.74 -34.37
CA GLY A 525 -33.51 21.51 -34.62
C GLY A 525 -34.44 21.75 -33.42
N LEU A 526 -33.90 22.01 -32.22
CA LEU A 526 -34.67 22.38 -31.02
C LEU A 526 -34.72 23.91 -30.80
N ARG A 527 -34.22 24.71 -31.76
CA ARG A 527 -34.28 26.18 -31.76
C ARG A 527 -35.00 26.77 -32.98
N SER A 528 -35.69 25.93 -33.77
CA SER A 528 -36.74 26.31 -34.73
C SER A 528 -38.05 25.69 -34.29
#